data_AF-A0A951DX84-F1
#
_entry.id   AF-A0A951DX84-F1
#
_cell.length_a   1.000
_cell.length_b   1.000
_cell.length_c   1.000
_cell.angle_alpha   90.00
_cell.angle_beta   90.00
_cell.angle_gamma   90.00
#
_symmetry.space_group_name_H-M   'P 1'
#
loop_
_entity.id
_entity.type
_entity.pdbx_description
1 polymer ?
#
loop_
_entity_poly.entity_id
_entity_poly.type
_entity_poly.pdbx_seq_one_letter_code
_entity_poly.pdbx_strand_id
1 'polypeptide(L)'
;RDCGIVIGEDQAEALKKLDGFLCELKDLQIRDGLHVLGESPDSKRLDELLLAIARARRGSAAEDDSLIRALAADLGLDDPLVRDAAEPWTGPKPEALSECDRDWRTVADTIDLLEALALRLVSGEVQAQPEGSTTRAVLGWIERVLRPAVAACGNAEIAAILTGLDGRFVPPGPSGAPSRGRPDVLPTGRNFYSVDTRAVPTPAAWQLGWHSASLLVERYAQEHGSYPKRLALSAWGTANMRTGGDDIAQALALLGVRPVWETASGRVTGFEILPASVLDRPRIDVTLRISGFFRDAFPGLIDLFDSAARAVAVLDEPADINPLAASVVADRQALETKGVAPDEAIRRAGYRVFGSKSGAYGAGLQTLIDERIWQDDSDLADAYLGWGQWAYAAGGEGYPERGLLETRLAAIEAVLQNQDNREHDLLDSDDYYQFEGGLALAVRHLSGRPPAVYHNDHSQPDRPRIRSLREEIGRIVRGRSANPRWIAGVMRHGYKGAAEIAATVDYLFAFAATARAVDDSHFDALYDAYIGDAAVCDFMLQHNPAAFTEIRARFREAIERGLWRPRRNTVRAELMDGTAHD
;
A
#
# COMPACT_ATOMS: atom_id res chain seq x y z
N ARG A 1 -18.15 12.30 -3.30
CA ARG A 1 -17.78 11.13 -4.15
C ARG A 1 -16.59 10.42 -3.53
N ASP A 2 -15.44 11.10 -3.33
CA ASP A 2 -14.26 10.54 -2.63
C ASP A 2 -14.59 9.91 -1.26
N CYS A 3 -15.50 10.52 -0.50
CA CYS A 3 -15.96 10.05 0.81
C CYS A 3 -17.16 9.06 0.75
N GLY A 4 -17.45 8.46 -0.40
CA GLY A 4 -18.54 7.46 -0.53
C GLY A 4 -19.96 8.00 -0.33
N ILE A 5 -20.15 9.33 -0.38
CA ILE A 5 -21.47 9.97 -0.31
C ILE A 5 -22.22 9.77 -1.63
N VAL A 6 -23.44 9.24 -1.56
CA VAL A 6 -24.32 9.02 -2.72
C VAL A 6 -25.38 10.13 -2.86
N ILE A 7 -25.89 10.34 -4.08
CA ILE A 7 -26.92 11.35 -4.34
C ILE A 7 -28.21 10.94 -3.63
N GLY A 8 -28.77 11.83 -2.81
CA GLY A 8 -30.00 11.57 -2.05
C GLY A 8 -29.77 10.88 -0.69
N GLU A 9 -28.51 10.69 -0.28
CA GLU A 9 -28.17 10.26 1.07
C GLU A 9 -28.62 11.28 2.12
N ASP A 10 -29.01 10.79 3.30
CA ASP A 10 -29.42 11.65 4.40
C ASP A 10 -28.29 12.63 4.79
N GLN A 11 -28.65 13.87 5.11
CA GLN A 11 -27.67 14.91 5.38
C GLN A 11 -26.77 14.60 6.58
N ALA A 12 -27.31 13.97 7.64
CA ALA A 12 -26.52 13.63 8.81
C ALA A 12 -25.51 12.53 8.50
N GLU A 13 -25.92 11.50 7.74
CA GLU A 13 -25.01 10.44 7.28
C GLU A 13 -23.95 10.96 6.30
N ALA A 14 -24.33 11.85 5.39
CA ALA A 14 -23.41 12.50 4.47
C ALA A 14 -22.36 13.35 5.23
N LEU A 15 -22.79 14.11 6.25
CA LEU A 15 -21.89 14.89 7.10
C LEU A 15 -20.95 13.98 7.90
N LYS A 16 -21.45 12.88 8.47
CA LYS A 16 -20.63 11.90 9.19
C LYS A 16 -19.54 11.29 8.31
N LYS A 17 -19.88 10.89 7.07
CA LYS A 17 -18.91 10.40 6.09
C LYS A 17 -17.88 11.45 5.71
N LEU A 18 -18.31 12.70 5.54
CA LEU A 18 -17.41 13.81 5.23
C LEU A 18 -16.44 14.10 6.38
N ASP A 19 -16.95 14.19 7.62
CA ASP A 19 -16.14 14.39 8.82
C ASP A 19 -15.12 13.25 8.96
N GLY A 20 -15.54 11.99 8.82
CA GLY A 20 -14.64 10.84 8.86
C GLY A 20 -13.54 10.90 7.81
N PHE A 21 -13.89 11.25 6.57
CA PHE A 21 -12.91 11.42 5.51
C PHE A 21 -11.91 12.55 5.81
N LEU A 22 -12.36 13.71 6.28
CA LEU A 22 -11.48 14.81 6.66
C LEU A 22 -10.54 14.43 7.81
N CYS A 23 -11.04 13.68 8.79
CA CYS A 23 -10.23 13.16 9.89
C CYS A 23 -9.14 12.20 9.38
N GLU A 24 -9.48 11.30 8.46
CA GLU A 24 -8.50 10.39 7.84
C GLU A 24 -7.43 11.12 7.01
N LEU A 25 -7.80 12.20 6.32
CA LEU A 25 -6.85 13.02 5.56
C LEU A 25 -5.88 13.75 6.49
N LYS A 26 -6.38 14.28 7.60
CA LYS A 26 -5.56 14.98 8.59
C LYS A 26 -4.57 14.04 9.28
N ASP A 27 -5.01 12.81 9.55
CA ASP A 27 -4.21 11.77 10.22
C ASP A 27 -3.21 11.07 9.28
N LEU A 28 -3.24 11.39 7.98
CA LEU A 28 -2.32 10.81 7.00
C LEU A 28 -0.89 11.30 7.25
N GLN A 29 -0.01 10.37 7.61
CA GLN A 29 1.43 10.61 7.61
C GLN A 29 1.93 10.71 6.17
N ILE A 30 2.52 11.86 5.83
CA ILE A 30 3.11 12.16 4.52
C ILE A 30 4.54 12.65 4.71
N ARG A 31 5.40 12.45 3.72
CA ARG A 31 6.74 13.06 3.72
C ARG A 31 6.64 14.59 3.63
N ASP A 32 7.45 15.29 4.41
CA ASP A 32 7.57 16.77 4.34
C ASP A 32 8.79 17.20 3.48
N GLY A 33 9.23 16.37 2.54
CA GLY A 33 10.39 16.68 1.70
C GLY A 33 11.15 15.42 1.32
N LEU A 34 12.42 15.59 0.95
CA LEU A 34 13.29 14.52 0.48
C LEU A 34 14.52 14.39 1.38
N HIS A 35 15.02 13.17 1.50
CA HIS A 35 16.27 12.92 2.21
C HIS A 35 17.47 13.46 1.42
N VAL A 36 18.45 14.02 2.13
CA VAL A 36 19.77 14.37 1.58
C VAL A 36 20.79 13.50 2.27
N LEU A 37 21.50 12.70 1.47
CA LEU A 37 22.51 11.77 1.97
C LEU A 37 23.55 12.51 2.82
N GLY A 38 23.71 12.08 4.07
CA GLY A 38 24.63 12.72 5.01
C GLY A 38 24.01 13.77 5.93
N GLU A 39 22.74 14.13 5.74
CA GLU A 39 22.04 15.10 6.57
C GLU A 39 21.02 14.41 7.47
N SER A 40 21.17 14.58 8.78
CA SER A 40 20.13 14.20 9.75
C SER A 40 19.05 15.31 9.82
N PRO A 41 17.79 14.97 10.15
CA PRO A 41 16.73 15.97 10.33
C PRO A 41 17.12 17.05 11.35
N ASP A 42 16.76 18.31 11.07
CA ASP A 42 16.90 19.43 12.03
C ASP A 42 15.89 19.32 13.17
N SER A 43 16.06 20.12 14.24
CA SER A 43 15.31 19.97 15.50
C SER A 43 13.81 19.74 15.32
N LYS A 44 13.11 20.59 14.57
CA LYS A 44 11.66 20.45 14.39
C LYS A 44 11.30 19.17 13.61
N ARG A 45 11.98 18.91 12.49
CA ARG A 45 11.71 17.71 11.66
C ARG A 45 12.12 16.43 12.36
N LEU A 46 13.15 16.49 13.21
CA LEU A 46 13.55 15.41 14.10
C LEU A 46 12.41 15.07 15.05
N ASP A 47 11.88 16.05 15.79
CA ASP A 47 10.80 15.80 16.75
C ASP A 47 9.53 15.24 16.07
N GLU A 48 9.16 15.77 14.91
CA GLU A 48 8.05 15.25 14.10
C GLU A 48 8.30 13.80 13.63
N LEU A 49 9.51 13.47 13.18
CA LEU A 49 9.89 12.11 12.77
C LEU A 49 9.92 11.14 13.96
N LEU A 50 10.41 11.59 15.12
CA LEU A 50 10.43 10.79 16.34
C LEU A 50 9.01 10.44 16.78
N LEU A 51 8.10 11.41 16.76
CA LEU A 51 6.69 11.18 17.03
C LEU A 51 6.07 10.22 16.02
N ALA A 52 6.35 10.41 14.72
CA ALA A 52 5.83 9.54 13.67
C ALA A 52 6.24 8.07 13.84
N ILE A 53 7.49 7.81 14.25
CA ILE A 53 7.99 6.45 14.54
C ILE A 53 7.44 5.91 15.86
N ALA A 54 7.37 6.75 16.90
CA ALA A 54 6.86 6.36 18.22
C ALA A 54 5.34 6.15 18.26
N ARG A 55 4.63 6.51 17.19
CA ARG A 55 3.18 6.28 17.02
C ARG A 55 2.84 4.79 16.91
N ALA A 56 3.74 3.96 16.37
CA ALA A 56 3.53 2.51 16.26
C ALA A 56 3.95 1.79 17.56
N ARG A 57 3.16 0.79 17.97
CA ARG A 57 3.57 -0.16 19.02
C ARG A 57 4.67 -1.08 18.49
N ARG A 58 5.67 -1.36 19.30
CA ARG A 58 6.89 -2.12 18.96
C ARG A 58 6.99 -3.47 19.67
N GLY A 59 6.21 -3.66 20.73
CA GLY A 59 6.33 -4.78 21.66
C GLY A 59 5.32 -4.70 22.79
N SER A 60 5.52 -5.49 23.84
CA SER A 60 4.62 -5.60 24.99
C SER A 60 5.12 -4.88 26.26
N ALA A 61 6.38 -4.42 26.29
CA ALA A 61 6.89 -3.62 27.40
C ALA A 61 6.28 -2.22 27.38
N ALA A 62 6.24 -1.55 28.53
CA ALA A 62 5.72 -0.18 28.64
C ALA A 62 6.47 0.81 27.73
N GLU A 63 7.79 0.64 27.58
CA GLU A 63 8.60 1.48 26.71
C GLU A 63 8.44 1.16 25.21
N ASP A 64 7.80 0.03 24.87
CA ASP A 64 7.52 -0.39 23.51
C ASP A 64 6.13 0.03 23.02
N ASP A 65 5.32 0.68 23.86
CA ASP A 65 3.98 1.10 23.46
C ASP A 65 4.01 2.32 22.51
N SER A 66 2.88 2.55 21.85
CA SER A 66 2.62 3.78 21.10
C SER A 66 2.58 4.96 22.06
N LEU A 67 3.27 6.06 21.74
CA LEU A 67 3.24 7.27 22.57
C LEU A 67 1.81 7.83 22.72
N ILE A 68 1.01 7.75 21.66
CA ILE A 68 -0.38 8.22 21.68
C ILE A 68 -1.26 7.34 22.57
N ARG A 69 -1.09 6.02 22.52
CA ARG A 69 -1.80 5.09 23.41
C ARG A 69 -1.38 5.25 24.87
N ALA A 70 -0.08 5.43 25.11
CA ALA A 70 0.46 5.66 26.44
C ALA A 70 -0.13 6.94 27.07
N LEU A 71 -0.21 8.03 26.28
CA LEU A 71 -0.83 9.28 26.71
C LEU A 71 -2.32 9.11 26.99
N ALA A 72 -3.05 8.44 26.10
CA ALA A 72 -4.47 8.16 26.29
C ALA A 72 -4.69 7.40 27.60
N ALA A 73 -3.93 6.32 27.83
CA ALA A 73 -4.04 5.50 29.04
C ALA A 73 -3.72 6.28 30.33
N ASP A 74 -2.62 7.05 30.34
CA ASP A 74 -2.21 7.85 31.51
C ASP A 74 -3.22 8.98 31.83
N LEU A 75 -3.93 9.46 30.81
CA LEU A 75 -5.00 10.47 30.95
C LEU A 75 -6.38 9.86 31.24
N GLY A 76 -6.49 8.54 31.38
CA GLY A 76 -7.76 7.84 31.64
C GLY A 76 -8.71 7.84 30.43
N LEU A 77 -8.17 7.86 29.21
CA LEU A 77 -8.91 7.77 27.96
C LEU A 77 -8.84 6.34 27.39
N ASP A 78 -9.90 5.91 26.70
CA ASP A 78 -9.85 4.71 25.86
C ASP A 78 -8.87 4.91 24.69
N ASP A 79 -8.31 3.83 24.16
CA ASP A 79 -7.41 3.88 22.99
C ASP A 79 -8.14 4.49 21.78
N PRO A 80 -7.77 5.72 21.35
CA PRO A 80 -8.47 6.38 20.27
C PRO A 80 -8.02 5.85 18.90
N LEU A 81 -6.85 5.21 18.80
CA LEU A 81 -6.30 4.74 17.52
C LEU A 81 -7.01 3.51 16.96
N VAL A 82 -7.73 2.76 17.80
CA VAL A 82 -8.54 1.59 17.38
C VAL A 82 -10.01 1.94 17.08
N ARG A 83 -10.44 3.17 17.39
CA ARG A 83 -11.83 3.63 17.19
C ARG A 83 -12.03 4.29 15.84
N ASP A 84 -13.27 4.33 15.36
CA ASP A 84 -13.59 5.13 14.17
C ASP A 84 -13.39 6.63 14.50
N ALA A 85 -12.60 7.30 13.66
CA ALA A 85 -12.20 8.69 13.86
C ALA A 85 -13.40 9.66 13.79
N ALA A 86 -14.44 9.27 13.04
CA ALA A 86 -15.68 10.03 12.91
C ALA A 86 -16.63 9.90 14.10
N GLU A 87 -16.38 8.96 15.03
CA GLU A 87 -17.26 8.77 16.19
C GLU A 87 -17.27 10.03 17.08
N PRO A 88 -18.44 10.42 17.61
CA PRO A 88 -18.53 11.47 18.62
C PRO A 88 -17.69 11.12 19.86
N TRP A 89 -16.93 12.08 20.36
CA TRP A 89 -16.20 11.93 21.61
C TRP A 89 -17.11 12.13 22.81
N THR A 90 -17.40 11.04 23.52
CA THR A 90 -18.17 11.04 24.77
C THR A 90 -17.30 10.78 26.00
N GLY A 91 -15.98 10.65 25.82
CA GLY A 91 -15.03 10.37 26.88
C GLY A 91 -14.69 11.60 27.73
N PRO A 92 -13.87 11.43 28.79
CA PRO A 92 -13.41 12.54 29.59
C PRO A 92 -12.60 13.53 28.75
N LYS A 93 -12.55 14.79 29.22
CA LYS A 93 -11.78 15.88 28.60
C LYS A 93 -10.74 16.42 29.59
N PRO A 94 -9.60 15.73 29.75
CA PRO A 94 -8.56 16.13 30.70
C PRO A 94 -8.05 17.56 30.46
N GLU A 95 -7.76 18.28 31.54
CA GLU A 95 -7.22 19.65 31.49
C GLU A 95 -5.91 19.74 30.70
N ALA A 96 -5.10 18.67 30.74
CA ALA A 96 -3.85 18.56 29.96
C ALA A 96 -4.05 18.67 28.43
N LEU A 97 -5.27 18.46 27.93
CA LEU A 97 -5.63 18.59 26.51
C LEU A 97 -6.48 19.85 26.22
N SER A 98 -6.72 20.69 27.23
CA SER A 98 -7.61 21.85 27.12
C SER A 98 -6.94 23.12 26.60
N GLU A 99 -5.61 23.10 26.41
CA GLU A 99 -4.83 24.28 25.98
C GLU A 99 -5.07 24.70 24.52
N CYS A 100 -5.78 23.89 23.74
CA CYS A 100 -6.20 24.27 22.38
C CYS A 100 -7.65 24.76 22.42
N ASP A 101 -7.88 26.04 22.14
CA ASP A 101 -9.21 26.63 21.90
C ASP A 101 -9.79 26.06 20.59
N ARG A 102 -10.23 24.80 20.64
CA ARG A 102 -10.75 24.05 19.49
C ARG A 102 -12.02 23.30 19.86
N ASP A 103 -12.87 23.13 18.85
CA ASP A 103 -14.02 22.25 18.96
C ASP A 103 -13.56 20.80 19.15
N TRP A 104 -13.73 20.27 20.37
CA TRP A 104 -13.45 18.87 20.69
C TRP A 104 -14.74 18.05 20.60
N ARG A 105 -15.01 17.48 19.42
CA ARG A 105 -16.28 16.84 19.05
C ARG A 105 -16.14 15.35 18.75
N THR A 106 -15.06 14.93 18.11
CA THR A 106 -14.90 13.55 17.60
C THR A 106 -13.68 12.83 18.20
N VAL A 107 -13.58 11.52 17.98
CA VAL A 107 -12.37 10.73 18.31
C VAL A 107 -11.15 11.29 17.60
N ALA A 108 -11.27 11.73 16.35
CA ALA A 108 -10.18 12.40 15.63
C ALA A 108 -9.69 13.65 16.37
N ASP A 109 -10.60 14.42 16.97
CA ASP A 109 -10.19 15.58 17.75
C ASP A 109 -9.33 15.20 18.94
N THR A 110 -9.66 14.09 19.61
CA THR A 110 -8.85 13.52 20.68
C THR A 110 -7.48 13.08 20.19
N ILE A 111 -7.41 12.39 19.04
CA ILE A 111 -6.12 11.96 18.44
C ILE A 111 -5.23 13.17 18.18
N ASP A 112 -5.76 14.20 17.52
CA ASP A 112 -4.99 15.41 17.22
C ASP A 112 -4.50 16.14 18.49
N LEU A 113 -5.34 16.20 19.54
CA LEU A 113 -4.98 16.79 20.83
C LEU A 113 -3.84 16.01 21.49
N LEU A 114 -3.91 14.68 21.46
CA LEU A 114 -2.87 13.81 21.96
C LEU A 114 -1.58 13.95 21.13
N GLU A 115 -1.66 14.07 19.82
CA GLU A 115 -0.50 14.29 18.95
C GLU A 115 0.16 15.64 19.19
N ALA A 116 -0.62 16.70 19.39
CA ALA A 116 -0.11 18.02 19.74
C ALA A 116 0.62 18.00 21.10
N LEU A 117 0.03 17.35 22.11
CA LEU A 117 0.68 17.17 23.40
C LEU A 117 1.94 16.29 23.28
N ALA A 118 1.88 15.20 22.52
CA ALA A 118 3.00 14.30 22.29
C ALA A 118 4.18 15.03 21.64
N LEU A 119 3.93 15.87 20.64
CA LEU A 119 4.99 16.66 19.99
C LEU A 119 5.66 17.61 20.98
N ARG A 120 4.90 18.28 21.84
CA ARG A 120 5.44 19.18 22.89
C ARG A 120 6.25 18.43 23.96
N LEU A 121 5.87 17.20 24.25
CA LEU A 121 6.63 16.32 25.15
C LEU A 121 7.93 15.85 24.49
N VAL A 122 7.88 15.49 23.21
CA VAL A 122 9.07 15.09 22.42
C VAL A 122 10.02 16.27 22.23
N SER A 123 9.53 17.49 21.98
CA SER A 123 10.37 18.69 21.84
C SER A 123 10.95 19.18 23.18
N GLY A 124 10.43 18.67 24.31
CA GLY A 124 10.82 19.08 25.65
C GLY A 124 10.18 20.39 26.13
N GLU A 125 9.25 20.96 25.36
CA GLU A 125 8.45 22.13 25.76
C GLU A 125 7.63 21.88 27.02
N VAL A 126 7.17 20.63 27.20
CA VAL A 126 6.41 20.19 28.37
C VAL A 126 7.08 18.94 28.96
N GLN A 127 6.94 18.76 30.28
CA GLN A 127 7.44 17.58 30.98
C GLN A 127 6.28 16.64 31.32
N ALA A 128 6.45 15.34 31.08
CA ALA A 128 5.44 14.34 31.40
C ALA A 128 5.24 14.20 32.93
N GLN A 129 3.99 14.18 33.39
CA GLN A 129 3.60 13.88 34.77
C GLN A 129 2.42 12.91 34.77
N PRO A 130 2.29 11.98 35.75
CA PRO A 130 3.13 11.79 36.94
C PRO A 130 4.40 10.95 36.70
N GLU A 131 5.25 10.85 37.73
CA GLU A 131 6.44 9.98 37.68
C GLU A 131 6.04 8.50 37.59
N GLY A 132 6.69 7.73 36.69
CA GLY A 132 6.45 6.29 36.54
C GLY A 132 5.31 5.90 35.59
N SER A 133 4.74 6.85 34.85
CA SER A 133 3.68 6.60 33.86
C SER A 133 4.19 5.86 32.60
N THR A 134 3.30 5.23 31.82
CA THR A 134 3.68 4.54 30.58
C THR A 134 4.22 5.56 29.55
N THR A 135 3.65 6.76 29.49
CA THR A 135 4.15 7.87 28.66
C THR A 135 5.61 8.17 28.97
N ARG A 136 5.99 8.24 30.25
CA ARG A 136 7.38 8.51 30.65
C ARG A 136 8.32 7.37 30.23
N ALA A 137 7.86 6.12 30.25
CA ALA A 137 8.63 4.98 29.75
C ALA A 137 8.91 5.11 28.24
N VAL A 138 7.89 5.44 27.44
CA VAL A 138 8.03 5.65 25.98
C VAL A 138 8.94 6.86 25.68
N LEU A 139 8.76 7.99 26.37
CA LEU A 139 9.64 9.16 26.22
C LEU A 139 11.08 8.86 26.63
N GLY A 140 11.28 8.06 27.69
CA GLY A 140 12.61 7.61 28.10
C GLY A 140 13.29 6.75 27.03
N TRP A 141 12.54 5.91 26.31
CA TRP A 141 13.03 5.18 25.15
C TRP A 141 13.34 6.09 23.96
N ILE A 142 12.48 7.07 23.66
CA ILE A 142 12.72 8.05 22.60
C ILE A 142 14.07 8.75 22.82
N GLU A 143 14.31 9.27 24.03
CA GLU A 143 15.55 9.98 24.35
C GLU A 143 16.79 9.08 24.40
N ARG A 144 16.66 7.86 24.92
CA ARG A 144 17.79 6.95 25.09
C ARG A 144 18.20 6.22 23.81
N VAL A 145 17.23 5.90 22.94
CA VAL A 145 17.41 4.99 21.82
C VAL A 145 17.11 5.68 20.50
N LEU A 146 15.89 6.18 20.32
CA LEU A 146 15.42 6.62 19.00
C LEU A 146 16.08 7.93 18.55
N ARG A 147 16.07 8.97 19.41
CA ARG A 147 16.65 10.28 19.09
C ARG A 147 18.14 10.18 18.73
N PRO A 148 19.00 9.50 19.52
CA PRO A 148 20.40 9.30 19.14
C PRO A 148 20.54 8.53 17.82
N ALA A 149 19.71 7.51 17.58
CA ALA A 149 19.77 6.73 16.35
C ALA A 149 19.42 7.55 15.11
N VAL A 150 18.35 8.36 15.16
CA VAL A 150 17.98 9.26 14.05
C VAL A 150 19.03 10.36 13.86
N ALA A 151 19.47 11.00 14.95
CA ALA A 151 20.45 12.08 14.88
C ALA A 151 21.80 11.62 14.31
N ALA A 152 22.18 10.35 14.51
CA ALA A 152 23.41 9.77 13.98
C ALA A 152 23.35 9.42 12.48
N CYS A 153 22.16 9.35 11.87
CA CYS A 153 21.97 8.81 10.52
C CYS A 153 22.83 9.51 9.45
N GLY A 154 22.79 10.84 9.36
CA GLY A 154 23.56 11.57 8.36
C GLY A 154 25.07 11.30 8.45
N ASN A 155 25.65 11.42 9.64
CA ASN A 155 27.06 11.12 9.84
C ASN A 155 27.40 9.65 9.55
N ALA A 156 26.52 8.72 9.94
CA ALA A 156 26.70 7.29 9.70
C ALA A 156 26.67 6.94 8.20
N GLU A 157 25.81 7.57 7.42
CA GLU A 157 25.69 7.37 5.97
C GLU A 157 26.99 7.71 5.24
N ILE A 158 27.55 8.89 5.48
CA ILE A 158 28.81 9.31 4.86
C ILE A 158 29.97 8.43 5.33
N ALA A 159 30.03 8.13 6.64
CA ALA A 159 31.07 7.27 7.19
C ALA A 159 31.04 5.86 6.57
N ALA A 160 29.84 5.29 6.34
CA ALA A 160 29.68 3.98 5.73
C ALA A 160 30.15 3.96 4.27
N ILE A 161 29.85 5.00 3.49
CA ILE A 161 30.33 5.14 2.11
C ILE A 161 31.86 5.23 2.07
N LEU A 162 32.46 6.07 2.92
CA LEU A 162 33.92 6.20 2.99
C LEU A 162 34.58 4.88 3.42
N THR A 163 33.96 4.15 4.36
CA THR A 163 34.43 2.84 4.80
C THR A 163 34.39 1.82 3.65
N GLY A 164 33.29 1.79 2.89
CA GLY A 164 33.15 0.91 1.73
C GLY A 164 34.14 1.24 0.60
N LEU A 165 34.34 2.54 0.31
CA LEU A 165 35.31 3.01 -0.68
C LEU A 165 36.75 2.68 -0.30
N ASP A 166 37.07 2.61 1.00
CA ASP A 166 38.37 2.16 1.50
C ASP A 166 38.50 0.62 1.54
N GLY A 167 37.56 -0.11 0.93
CA GLY A 167 37.56 -1.58 0.88
C GLY A 167 37.37 -2.24 2.25
N ARG A 168 36.82 -1.52 3.24
CA ARG A 168 36.61 -2.03 4.60
C ARG A 168 35.20 -2.56 4.79
N PHE A 169 35.05 -3.37 5.83
CA PHE A 169 33.77 -3.96 6.21
C PHE A 169 32.77 -2.88 6.69
N VAL A 170 31.66 -2.74 5.97
CA VAL A 170 30.51 -1.93 6.40
C VAL A 170 29.57 -2.80 7.24
N PRO A 171 29.30 -2.45 8.51
CA PRO A 171 28.48 -3.26 9.39
C PRO A 171 27.08 -3.55 8.83
N PRO A 172 26.59 -4.79 8.94
CA PRO A 172 25.24 -5.13 8.50
C PRO A 172 24.18 -4.67 9.51
N GLY A 173 22.95 -4.51 9.04
CA GLY A 173 21.79 -4.16 9.87
C GLY A 173 20.48 -4.66 9.27
N PRO A 174 19.40 -4.77 10.05
CA PRO A 174 18.10 -5.13 9.49
C PRO A 174 17.55 -4.00 8.60
N SER A 175 16.68 -4.37 7.66
CA SER A 175 15.85 -3.44 6.88
C SER A 175 14.38 -3.54 7.27
N GLY A 176 13.58 -2.53 6.91
CA GLY A 176 12.18 -2.42 7.30
C GLY A 176 11.69 -0.97 7.22
N ALA A 177 10.44 -0.76 7.61
CA ALA A 177 9.82 0.57 7.73
C ALA A 177 9.83 1.02 9.21
N PRO A 178 10.58 2.06 9.59
CA PRO A 178 10.55 2.60 10.95
C PRO A 178 9.14 2.98 11.40
N SER A 179 8.33 3.51 10.48
CA SER A 179 6.92 3.89 10.72
C SER A 179 6.03 2.70 11.11
N ARG A 180 6.43 1.47 10.75
CA ARG A 180 5.72 0.23 11.07
C ARG A 180 6.37 -0.51 12.26
N GLY A 181 6.78 0.23 13.28
CA GLY A 181 7.26 -0.33 14.54
C GLY A 181 8.63 -1.04 14.44
N ARG A 182 9.46 -0.68 13.45
CA ARG A 182 10.80 -1.25 13.24
C ARG A 182 11.92 -0.22 13.40
N PRO A 183 12.06 0.44 14.58
CA PRO A 183 13.16 1.39 14.81
C PRO A 183 14.54 0.72 14.87
N ASP A 184 14.62 -0.61 14.97
CA ASP A 184 15.86 -1.39 14.91
C ASP A 184 16.62 -1.25 13.57
N VAL A 185 15.94 -0.74 12.54
CA VAL A 185 16.54 -0.41 11.23
C VAL A 185 17.36 0.89 11.28
N LEU A 186 17.28 1.64 12.38
CA LEU A 186 18.12 2.82 12.65
C LEU A 186 19.32 2.46 13.56
N PRO A 187 20.44 3.19 13.46
CA PRO A 187 20.72 4.23 12.46
C PRO A 187 20.87 3.66 11.04
N THR A 188 20.75 4.55 10.04
CA THR A 188 21.14 4.27 8.65
C THR A 188 22.67 4.18 8.51
N GLY A 189 23.20 4.08 7.28
CA GLY A 189 24.64 3.86 7.06
C GLY A 189 25.10 2.44 7.38
N ARG A 190 24.24 1.44 7.12
CA ARG A 190 24.54 0.01 7.30
C ARG A 190 24.33 -0.76 6.00
N ASN A 191 25.06 -1.85 5.84
CA ASN A 191 24.84 -2.80 4.74
C ASN A 191 23.64 -3.69 5.07
N PHE A 192 22.44 -3.22 4.75
CA PHE A 192 21.24 -3.87 5.27
C PHE A 192 21.04 -5.30 4.72
N TYR A 193 20.43 -6.15 5.54
CA TYR A 193 19.90 -7.46 5.13
C TYR A 193 18.37 -7.47 5.27
N SER A 194 17.72 -8.44 4.65
CA SER A 194 16.27 -8.61 4.71
C SER A 194 15.85 -9.51 5.88
N VAL A 195 15.41 -10.74 5.62
CA VAL A 195 14.83 -11.67 6.59
C VAL A 195 15.25 -13.11 6.27
N ASP A 196 15.17 -14.02 7.25
CA ASP A 196 15.19 -15.46 6.95
C ASP A 196 13.90 -15.82 6.21
N THR A 197 14.00 -16.05 4.90
CA THR A 197 12.86 -16.30 4.02
C THR A 197 12.08 -17.56 4.40
N ARG A 198 12.68 -18.47 5.19
CA ARG A 198 12.03 -19.68 5.69
C ARG A 198 11.13 -19.42 6.91
N ALA A 199 11.25 -18.26 7.56
CA ALA A 199 10.43 -17.85 8.69
C ALA A 199 9.24 -16.94 8.26
N VAL A 200 9.02 -16.82 6.95
CA VAL A 200 7.91 -16.07 6.34
C VAL A 200 6.85 -17.06 5.83
N PRO A 201 5.54 -16.77 5.97
CA PRO A 201 4.98 -15.70 6.78
C PRO A 201 5.19 -15.94 8.27
N THR A 202 5.37 -14.87 9.05
CA THR A 202 5.48 -14.94 10.52
C THR A 202 4.10 -15.20 11.16
N PRO A 203 4.03 -15.68 12.42
CA PRO A 203 2.75 -15.81 13.13
C PRO A 203 1.97 -14.49 13.24
N ALA A 204 2.66 -13.35 13.40
CA ALA A 204 2.04 -12.03 13.44
C ALA A 204 1.48 -11.63 12.07
N ALA A 205 2.24 -11.84 10.99
CA ALA A 205 1.77 -11.62 9.62
C ALA A 205 0.57 -12.51 9.28
N TRP A 206 0.53 -13.75 9.78
CA TRP A 206 -0.63 -14.63 9.65
C TRP A 206 -1.89 -14.06 10.33
N GLN A 207 -1.77 -13.55 11.55
CA GLN A 207 -2.90 -12.93 12.26
C GLN A 207 -3.43 -11.71 11.51
N LEU A 208 -2.54 -10.85 11.02
CA LEU A 208 -2.89 -9.69 10.20
C LEU A 208 -3.54 -10.11 8.88
N GLY A 209 -2.93 -11.06 8.16
CA GLY A 209 -3.44 -11.59 6.90
C GLY A 209 -4.84 -12.21 7.06
N TRP A 210 -5.08 -12.93 8.15
CA TRP A 210 -6.41 -13.45 8.50
C TRP A 210 -7.41 -12.32 8.74
N HIS A 211 -7.06 -11.33 9.56
CA HIS A 211 -7.94 -10.21 9.86
C HIS A 211 -8.27 -9.38 8.60
N SER A 212 -7.26 -9.08 7.78
CA SER A 212 -7.42 -8.38 6.50
C SER A 212 -8.27 -9.18 5.51
N ALA A 213 -8.09 -10.50 5.43
CA ALA A 213 -8.93 -11.35 4.58
C ALA A 213 -10.39 -11.33 5.03
N SER A 214 -10.67 -11.40 6.34
CA SER A 214 -12.02 -11.29 6.88
C SER A 214 -12.68 -9.95 6.56
N LEU A 215 -11.99 -8.83 6.80
CA LEU A 215 -12.50 -7.49 6.49
C LEU A 215 -12.77 -7.32 5.00
N LEU A 216 -11.89 -7.86 4.14
CA LEU A 216 -12.06 -7.78 2.69
C LEU A 216 -13.30 -8.53 2.22
N VAL A 217 -13.48 -9.76 2.71
CA VAL A 217 -14.64 -10.59 2.36
C VAL A 217 -15.93 -9.94 2.84
N GLU A 218 -15.93 -9.41 4.05
CA GLU A 218 -17.08 -8.69 4.60
C GLU A 218 -17.40 -7.46 3.75
N ARG A 219 -16.40 -6.62 3.46
CA ARG A 219 -16.57 -5.42 2.61
C ARG A 219 -17.13 -5.79 1.24
N TYR A 220 -16.57 -6.80 0.59
CA TYR A 220 -17.05 -7.26 -0.71
C TYR A 220 -18.50 -7.76 -0.62
N ALA A 221 -18.85 -8.54 0.41
CA ALA A 221 -20.21 -9.04 0.58
C ALA A 221 -21.22 -7.92 0.84
N GLN A 222 -20.84 -6.88 1.59
CA GLN A 222 -21.68 -5.69 1.82
C GLN A 222 -21.95 -4.92 0.52
N GLU A 223 -20.95 -4.81 -0.37
CA GLU A 223 -21.08 -4.07 -1.63
C GLU A 223 -21.79 -4.88 -2.74
N HIS A 224 -21.58 -6.19 -2.79
CA HIS A 224 -22.01 -7.05 -3.90
C HIS A 224 -23.12 -8.05 -3.55
N GLY A 225 -23.48 -8.19 -2.26
CA GLY A 225 -24.54 -9.08 -1.79
C GLY A 225 -24.17 -10.57 -1.74
N SER A 226 -22.94 -10.94 -2.10
CA SER A 226 -22.43 -12.31 -2.03
C SER A 226 -20.92 -12.32 -1.82
N TYR A 227 -20.39 -13.40 -1.25
CA TYR A 227 -18.94 -13.57 -1.10
C TYR A 227 -18.23 -13.66 -2.47
N PRO A 228 -17.00 -13.14 -2.59
CA PRO A 228 -16.20 -13.32 -3.79
C PRO A 228 -15.79 -14.78 -3.90
N LYS A 229 -15.86 -15.34 -5.11
CA LYS A 229 -15.41 -16.69 -5.43
C LYS A 229 -13.97 -16.69 -5.93
N ARG A 230 -13.57 -15.65 -6.66
CA ARG A 230 -12.26 -15.57 -7.32
C ARG A 230 -11.63 -14.19 -7.20
N LEU A 231 -10.41 -14.14 -6.67
CA LEU A 231 -9.65 -12.91 -6.45
C LEU A 231 -8.25 -13.03 -7.07
N ALA A 232 -7.69 -11.90 -7.50
CA ALA A 232 -6.29 -11.82 -7.88
C ALA A 232 -5.55 -10.90 -6.93
N LEU A 233 -4.42 -11.35 -6.39
CA LEU A 233 -3.59 -10.60 -5.45
C LEU A 233 -2.20 -10.39 -6.02
N SER A 234 -1.74 -9.15 -6.05
CA SER A 234 -0.36 -8.81 -6.40
C SER A 234 0.53 -8.92 -5.17
N ALA A 235 1.61 -9.68 -5.27
CA ALA A 235 2.51 -9.99 -4.15
C ALA A 235 3.95 -9.55 -4.49
N TRP A 236 4.52 -8.69 -3.65
CA TRP A 236 5.83 -8.09 -3.87
C TRP A 236 6.86 -8.59 -2.86
N GLY A 237 8.07 -8.88 -3.34
CA GLY A 237 9.16 -9.33 -2.47
C GLY A 237 9.49 -8.31 -1.38
N THR A 238 9.57 -7.03 -1.74
CA THR A 238 9.90 -5.95 -0.78
C THR A 238 8.84 -5.82 0.33
N ALA A 239 7.55 -5.91 0.00
CA ALA A 239 6.46 -5.84 0.97
C ALA A 239 6.50 -7.04 1.93
N ASN A 240 6.73 -8.25 1.42
CA ASN A 240 6.82 -9.45 2.25
C ASN A 240 8.08 -9.45 3.15
N MET A 241 9.18 -8.83 2.72
CA MET A 241 10.36 -8.61 3.58
C MET A 241 10.08 -7.62 4.72
N ARG A 242 9.37 -6.52 4.45
CA ARG A 242 9.07 -5.50 5.47
C ARG A 242 8.05 -5.97 6.50
N THR A 243 7.07 -6.74 6.06
CA THR A 243 5.94 -7.17 6.89
C THR A 243 6.14 -8.50 7.59
N GLY A 244 7.09 -9.32 7.11
CA GLY A 244 7.18 -10.72 7.50
C GLY A 244 6.10 -11.57 6.85
N GLY A 245 5.52 -11.16 5.72
CA GLY A 245 4.70 -12.00 4.85
C GLY A 245 3.19 -11.71 4.84
N ASP A 246 2.77 -10.45 4.97
CA ASP A 246 1.34 -10.10 5.04
C ASP A 246 0.56 -10.53 3.77
N ASP A 247 1.12 -10.31 2.57
CA ASP A 247 0.47 -10.66 1.30
C ASP A 247 0.21 -12.16 1.19
N ILE A 248 1.24 -12.97 1.44
CA ILE A 248 1.14 -14.43 1.33
C ILE A 248 0.23 -14.99 2.44
N ALA A 249 0.27 -14.39 3.63
CA ALA A 249 -0.62 -14.73 4.72
C ALA A 249 -2.09 -14.43 4.36
N GLN A 250 -2.38 -13.26 3.78
CA GLN A 250 -3.73 -12.91 3.34
C GLN A 250 -4.23 -13.87 2.26
N ALA A 251 -3.37 -14.23 1.29
CA ALA A 251 -3.72 -15.18 0.24
C ALA A 251 -4.02 -16.59 0.79
N LEU A 252 -3.21 -17.08 1.72
CA LEU A 252 -3.46 -18.35 2.41
C LEU A 252 -4.74 -18.31 3.26
N ALA A 253 -5.01 -17.18 3.93
CA ALA A 253 -6.23 -16.99 4.71
C ALA A 253 -7.47 -17.06 3.82
N LEU A 254 -7.48 -16.39 2.67
CA LEU A 254 -8.57 -16.44 1.69
C LEU A 254 -8.85 -17.89 1.19
N LEU A 255 -7.80 -18.68 0.94
CA LEU A 255 -7.92 -20.11 0.62
C LEU A 255 -8.44 -20.98 1.78
N GLY A 256 -8.31 -20.49 3.01
CA GLY A 256 -8.65 -21.23 4.22
C GLY A 256 -7.55 -22.19 4.66
N VAL A 257 -6.30 -21.75 4.57
CA VAL A 257 -5.09 -22.52 4.89
C VAL A 257 -4.24 -21.74 5.87
N ARG A 258 -3.78 -22.37 6.94
CA ARG A 258 -2.90 -21.76 7.95
C ARG A 258 -1.49 -22.34 7.87
N PRO A 259 -0.42 -21.52 7.80
CA PRO A 259 0.95 -22.02 7.89
C PRO A 259 1.21 -22.74 9.21
N VAL A 260 2.16 -23.68 9.21
CA VAL A 260 2.65 -24.37 10.41
C VAL A 260 4.10 -23.97 10.65
N TRP A 261 4.42 -23.59 11.88
CA TRP A 261 5.75 -23.15 12.29
C TRP A 261 6.41 -24.16 13.22
N GLU A 262 7.71 -24.35 13.05
CA GLU A 262 8.53 -25.05 14.03
C GLU A 262 8.85 -24.11 15.20
N THR A 263 8.57 -24.56 16.43
CA THR A 263 8.54 -23.70 17.62
C THR A 263 9.88 -23.05 17.97
N ALA A 264 11.00 -23.71 17.67
CA ALA A 264 12.32 -23.25 18.09
C ALA A 264 12.95 -22.22 17.14
N SER A 265 12.77 -22.42 15.84
CA SER A 265 13.36 -21.63 14.76
C SER A 265 12.39 -20.64 14.14
N GLY A 266 11.08 -20.79 14.38
CA GLY A 266 10.04 -19.99 13.73
C GLY A 266 9.90 -20.26 12.24
N ARG A 267 10.56 -21.30 11.70
CA ARG A 267 10.50 -21.63 10.28
C ARG A 267 9.16 -22.26 9.94
N VAL A 268 8.64 -21.91 8.77
CA VAL A 268 7.46 -22.55 8.18
C VAL A 268 7.86 -23.94 7.70
N THR A 269 7.16 -24.96 8.20
CA THR A 269 7.41 -26.38 7.87
C THR A 269 6.31 -27.00 7.03
N GLY A 270 5.17 -26.30 6.89
CA GLY A 270 4.04 -26.77 6.11
C GLY A 270 2.82 -25.89 6.35
N PHE A 271 1.65 -26.49 6.18
CA PHE A 271 0.37 -25.83 6.38
C PHE A 271 -0.71 -26.81 6.85
N GLU A 272 -1.74 -26.30 7.49
CA GLU A 272 -2.97 -27.00 7.82
C GLU A 272 -4.15 -26.41 7.03
N ILE A 273 -5.01 -27.26 6.47
CA ILE A 273 -6.25 -26.82 5.83
C ILE A 273 -7.29 -26.63 6.92
N LEU A 274 -7.83 -25.42 7.01
CA LEU A 274 -8.90 -25.13 7.97
C LEU A 274 -10.22 -25.72 7.47
N PRO A 275 -11.03 -26.36 8.35
CA PRO A 275 -12.36 -26.82 8.00
C PRO A 275 -13.26 -25.67 7.55
N ALA A 276 -14.12 -25.89 6.56
CA ALA A 276 -15.03 -24.86 6.05
C ALA A 276 -15.94 -24.26 7.16
N SER A 277 -16.32 -25.06 8.16
CA SER A 277 -17.10 -24.61 9.33
C SER A 277 -16.35 -23.60 10.23
N VAL A 278 -15.02 -23.57 10.18
CA VAL A 278 -14.20 -22.58 10.91
C VAL A 278 -14.04 -21.30 10.10
N LEU A 279 -14.14 -21.37 8.76
CA LEU A 279 -14.02 -20.20 7.90
C LEU A 279 -15.25 -19.29 7.97
N ASP A 280 -16.43 -19.84 8.24
CA ASP A 280 -17.74 -19.16 8.22
C ASP A 280 -18.02 -18.42 6.89
N ARG A 281 -17.44 -18.94 5.80
CA ARG A 281 -17.58 -18.49 4.41
C ARG A 281 -17.01 -19.55 3.46
N PRO A 282 -17.32 -19.48 2.15
CA PRO A 282 -16.63 -20.28 1.15
C PRO A 282 -15.11 -20.03 1.14
N ARG A 283 -14.36 -21.01 0.64
CA ARG A 283 -12.98 -20.79 0.21
C ARG A 283 -12.98 -19.85 -0.99
N ILE A 284 -11.91 -19.09 -1.14
CA ILE A 284 -11.77 -18.15 -2.25
C ILE A 284 -10.62 -18.64 -3.13
N ASP A 285 -10.89 -18.80 -4.41
CA ASP A 285 -9.86 -19.12 -5.40
C ASP A 285 -8.99 -17.87 -5.63
N VAL A 286 -7.72 -17.94 -5.23
CA VAL A 286 -6.78 -16.82 -5.30
C VAL A 286 -5.73 -17.08 -6.39
N THR A 287 -5.62 -16.16 -7.33
CA THR A 287 -4.52 -16.11 -8.30
C THR A 287 -3.50 -15.05 -7.88
N LEU A 288 -2.25 -15.47 -7.64
CA LEU A 288 -1.16 -14.57 -7.32
C LEU A 288 -0.50 -14.02 -8.58
N ARG A 289 -0.34 -12.70 -8.62
CA ARG A 289 0.59 -12.00 -9.49
C ARG A 289 1.85 -11.65 -8.70
N ILE A 290 2.92 -12.43 -8.85
CA ILE A 290 4.18 -12.19 -8.14
C ILE A 290 5.10 -11.26 -8.94
N SER A 291 5.85 -10.38 -8.27
CA SER A 291 6.93 -9.64 -8.92
C SER A 291 8.14 -10.54 -9.21
N GLY A 292 8.98 -10.16 -10.18
CA GLY A 292 10.22 -10.90 -10.47
C GLY A 292 11.13 -11.03 -9.24
N PHE A 293 11.22 -9.99 -8.41
CA PHE A 293 11.98 -10.05 -7.16
C PHE A 293 11.34 -11.00 -6.12
N PHE A 294 10.01 -11.11 -6.07
CA PHE A 294 9.35 -12.10 -5.21
C PHE A 294 9.76 -13.53 -5.61
N ARG A 295 9.78 -13.83 -6.92
CA ARG A 295 10.25 -15.12 -7.45
C ARG A 295 11.67 -15.44 -6.97
N ASP A 296 12.57 -14.47 -7.07
CA ASP A 296 13.98 -14.71 -6.77
C ASP A 296 14.24 -14.83 -5.26
N ALA A 297 13.55 -14.04 -4.44
CA ALA A 297 13.76 -14.01 -3.00
C ALA A 297 12.95 -15.09 -2.24
N PHE A 298 11.78 -15.48 -2.74
CA PHE A 298 10.83 -16.32 -2.02
C PHE A 298 10.35 -17.56 -2.79
N PRO A 299 11.24 -18.39 -3.37
CA PRO A 299 10.82 -19.64 -4.02
C PRO A 299 10.05 -20.57 -3.06
N GLY A 300 10.44 -20.60 -1.78
CA GLY A 300 9.73 -21.38 -0.77
C GLY A 300 8.29 -20.92 -0.51
N LEU A 301 7.97 -19.63 -0.66
CA LEU A 301 6.59 -19.13 -0.52
C LEU A 301 5.73 -19.49 -1.75
N ILE A 302 6.34 -19.52 -2.93
CA ILE A 302 5.70 -20.00 -4.16
C ILE A 302 5.30 -21.46 -3.97
N ASP A 303 6.25 -22.30 -3.54
CA ASP A 303 6.00 -23.73 -3.33
C ASP A 303 4.98 -23.99 -2.22
N LEU A 304 5.01 -23.19 -1.14
CA LEU A 304 4.03 -23.24 -0.05
C LEU A 304 2.61 -22.97 -0.57
N PHE A 305 2.44 -21.88 -1.31
CA PHE A 305 1.13 -21.47 -1.82
C PHE A 305 0.62 -22.41 -2.91
N ASP A 306 1.47 -22.82 -3.85
CA ASP A 306 1.12 -23.83 -4.87
C ASP A 306 0.68 -25.15 -4.22
N SER A 307 1.41 -25.61 -3.20
CA SER A 307 1.06 -26.83 -2.47
C SER A 307 -0.26 -26.70 -1.71
N ALA A 308 -0.49 -25.55 -1.07
CA ALA A 308 -1.75 -25.24 -0.41
C ALA A 308 -2.93 -25.22 -1.39
N ALA A 309 -2.80 -24.52 -2.51
CA ALA A 309 -3.83 -24.44 -3.55
C ALA A 309 -4.16 -25.83 -4.12
N ARG A 310 -3.16 -26.64 -4.45
CA ARG A 310 -3.38 -28.02 -4.93
C ARG A 310 -4.06 -28.90 -3.89
N ALA A 311 -3.68 -28.79 -2.63
CA ALA A 311 -4.28 -29.59 -1.55
C ALA A 311 -5.75 -29.19 -1.29
N VAL A 312 -6.08 -27.90 -1.41
CA VAL A 312 -7.46 -27.41 -1.31
C VAL A 312 -8.29 -27.79 -2.54
N ALA A 313 -7.70 -27.83 -3.73
CA ALA A 313 -8.40 -28.12 -4.98
C ALA A 313 -8.91 -29.57 -5.10
N VAL A 314 -8.39 -30.50 -4.30
CA VAL A 314 -8.78 -31.93 -4.32
C VAL A 314 -9.73 -32.31 -3.18
N LEU A 315 -10.14 -31.35 -2.35
CA LEU A 315 -11.12 -31.60 -1.30
C LEU A 315 -12.49 -31.94 -1.90
N ASP A 316 -13.18 -32.90 -1.29
CA ASP A 316 -14.56 -33.26 -1.62
C ASP A 316 -15.52 -32.24 -0.98
N GLU A 317 -15.52 -31.02 -1.52
CA GLU A 317 -16.35 -29.90 -1.09
C GLU A 317 -17.21 -29.41 -2.28
N PRO A 318 -18.49 -29.06 -2.06
CA PRO A 318 -19.36 -28.50 -3.10
C PRO A 318 -18.78 -27.22 -3.73
N ALA A 319 -19.15 -26.93 -4.98
CA ALA A 319 -18.60 -25.80 -5.76
C ALA A 319 -18.91 -24.41 -5.17
N ASP A 320 -19.99 -24.28 -4.39
CA ASP A 320 -20.36 -23.07 -3.65
C ASP A 320 -19.53 -22.89 -2.37
N ILE A 321 -18.95 -23.96 -1.83
CA ILE A 321 -18.03 -23.94 -0.69
C ILE A 321 -16.57 -23.86 -1.14
N ASN A 322 -16.21 -24.52 -2.24
CA ASN A 322 -14.85 -24.56 -2.80
C ASN A 322 -14.84 -24.27 -4.31
N PRO A 323 -14.89 -22.97 -4.69
CA PRO A 323 -14.80 -22.55 -6.08
C PRO A 323 -13.48 -22.93 -6.77
N LEU A 324 -12.39 -23.08 -6.01
CA LEU A 324 -11.08 -23.49 -6.51
C LEU A 324 -11.14 -24.93 -7.05
N ALA A 325 -11.66 -25.87 -6.26
CA ALA A 325 -11.83 -27.27 -6.68
C ALA A 325 -12.67 -27.37 -7.96
N ALA A 326 -13.81 -26.67 -8.00
CA ALA A 326 -14.66 -26.61 -9.18
C ALA A 326 -13.93 -26.04 -10.41
N SER A 327 -13.14 -24.97 -10.24
CA SER A 327 -12.35 -24.38 -11.34
C SER A 327 -11.28 -25.34 -11.86
N VAL A 328 -10.57 -26.06 -10.98
CA VAL A 328 -9.53 -27.01 -11.39
C VAL A 328 -10.13 -28.17 -12.18
N VAL A 329 -11.29 -28.68 -11.77
CA VAL A 329 -12.00 -29.74 -12.51
C VAL A 329 -12.39 -29.28 -13.92
N ALA A 330 -12.99 -28.09 -14.03
CA ALA A 330 -13.44 -27.55 -15.31
C ALA A 330 -12.25 -27.33 -16.29
N ASP A 331 -11.17 -26.75 -15.79
CA ASP A 331 -9.98 -26.47 -16.59
C ASP A 331 -9.24 -27.74 -17.01
N ARG A 332 -9.16 -28.74 -16.12
CA ARG A 332 -8.61 -30.05 -16.47
C ARG A 332 -9.39 -30.66 -17.63
N GLN A 333 -10.72 -30.69 -17.54
CA GLN A 333 -11.58 -31.24 -18.60
C GLN A 333 -11.38 -30.49 -19.93
N ALA A 334 -11.26 -29.16 -19.87
CA ALA A 334 -11.00 -28.33 -21.05
C ALA A 334 -9.62 -28.62 -21.68
N LEU A 335 -8.59 -28.84 -20.86
CA LEU A 335 -7.24 -29.20 -21.31
C LEU A 335 -7.20 -30.61 -21.92
N GLU A 336 -7.84 -31.59 -21.28
CA GLU A 336 -7.96 -32.95 -21.80
C GLU A 336 -8.70 -32.98 -23.15
N THR A 337 -9.77 -32.18 -23.29
CA THR A 337 -10.51 -32.01 -24.56
C THR A 337 -9.62 -31.43 -25.67
N LYS A 338 -8.64 -30.58 -25.32
CA LYS A 338 -7.63 -30.03 -26.23
C LYS A 338 -6.46 -31.00 -26.49
N GLY A 339 -6.52 -32.24 -25.99
CA GLY A 339 -5.52 -33.28 -26.21
C GLY A 339 -4.32 -33.22 -25.26
N VAL A 340 -4.39 -32.44 -24.16
CA VAL A 340 -3.35 -32.43 -23.13
C VAL A 340 -3.44 -33.74 -22.33
N ALA A 341 -2.31 -34.40 -22.10
CA ALA A 341 -2.27 -35.64 -21.33
C ALA A 341 -2.83 -35.45 -19.91
N PRO A 342 -3.57 -36.42 -19.33
CA PRO A 342 -4.26 -36.24 -18.05
C PRO A 342 -3.37 -35.72 -16.91
N ASP A 343 -2.15 -36.26 -16.74
CA ASP A 343 -1.23 -35.82 -15.69
C ASP A 343 -0.77 -34.37 -15.88
N GLU A 344 -0.58 -33.95 -17.13
CA GLU A 344 -0.22 -32.57 -17.47
C GLU A 344 -1.42 -31.63 -17.33
N ALA A 345 -2.62 -32.08 -17.71
CA ALA A 345 -3.86 -31.33 -17.54
C ALA A 345 -4.15 -31.06 -16.06
N ILE A 346 -3.95 -32.04 -15.18
CA ILE A 346 -4.08 -31.87 -13.72
C ILE A 346 -3.09 -30.83 -13.20
N ARG A 347 -1.80 -30.94 -13.58
CA ARG A 347 -0.78 -29.98 -13.15
C ARG A 347 -1.13 -28.56 -13.59
N ARG A 348 -1.39 -28.38 -14.87
CA ARG A 348 -1.67 -27.06 -15.46
C ARG A 348 -2.94 -26.42 -14.90
N ALA A 349 -4.03 -27.18 -14.75
CA ALA A 349 -5.29 -26.66 -14.20
C ALA A 349 -5.13 -26.08 -12.78
N GLY A 350 -4.18 -26.61 -12.01
CA GLY A 350 -3.85 -26.20 -10.65
C GLY A 350 -3.04 -24.90 -10.53
N TYR A 351 -2.49 -24.36 -11.61
CA TYR A 351 -1.63 -23.16 -11.50
C TYR A 351 -2.40 -21.94 -10.97
N ARG A 352 -1.82 -21.32 -9.93
CA ARG A 352 -2.35 -20.11 -9.27
C ARG A 352 -1.29 -19.06 -8.99
N VAL A 353 -0.03 -19.28 -9.36
CA VAL A 353 1.04 -18.30 -9.18
C VAL A 353 1.60 -17.93 -10.54
N PHE A 354 1.52 -16.64 -10.90
CA PHE A 354 1.98 -16.11 -12.19
C PHE A 354 2.92 -14.93 -11.97
N GLY A 355 4.04 -14.91 -12.69
CA GLY A 355 5.10 -13.92 -12.51
C GLY A 355 5.70 -13.42 -13.82
N SER A 356 6.75 -12.60 -13.72
CA SER A 356 7.60 -12.25 -14.86
C SER A 356 8.43 -13.44 -15.29
N LYS A 357 8.79 -13.55 -16.59
CA LYS A 357 9.70 -14.58 -17.10
C LYS A 357 10.97 -14.68 -16.23
N SER A 358 11.52 -15.89 -16.03
CA SER A 358 12.83 -16.05 -15.37
C SER A 358 13.89 -15.13 -15.99
N GLY A 359 14.61 -14.40 -15.15
CA GLY A 359 15.58 -13.38 -15.55
C GLY A 359 15.01 -12.02 -15.96
N ALA A 360 13.68 -11.87 -16.02
CA ALA A 360 13.00 -10.60 -16.31
C ALA A 360 12.23 -10.06 -15.07
N TYR A 361 11.98 -8.75 -15.08
CA TYR A 361 11.35 -7.98 -13.99
C TYR A 361 10.38 -6.95 -14.56
N GLY A 362 9.42 -6.49 -13.74
CA GLY A 362 8.40 -5.52 -14.14
C GLY A 362 7.15 -6.14 -14.77
N ALA A 363 6.19 -5.29 -15.13
CA ALA A 363 4.88 -5.67 -15.69
C ALA A 363 4.71 -5.30 -17.17
N GLY A 364 5.70 -4.62 -17.78
CA GLY A 364 5.71 -4.31 -19.21
C GLY A 364 4.86 -3.11 -19.62
N LEU A 365 4.36 -2.30 -18.67
CA LEU A 365 3.49 -1.16 -18.96
C LEU A 365 4.22 0.18 -19.01
N GLN A 366 5.32 0.33 -18.26
CA GLN A 366 6.05 1.59 -18.12
C GLN A 366 6.42 2.24 -19.45
N THR A 367 7.16 1.52 -20.30
CA THR A 367 7.57 2.03 -21.62
C THR A 367 6.37 2.41 -22.49
N LEU A 368 5.24 1.70 -22.40
CA LEU A 368 4.05 2.04 -23.18
C LEU A 368 3.46 3.38 -22.73
N ILE A 369 3.33 3.59 -21.42
CA ILE A 369 2.79 4.82 -20.85
C ILE A 369 3.72 6.02 -21.08
N ASP A 370 5.02 5.84 -20.84
CA ASP A 370 6.02 6.90 -20.93
C ASP A 370 6.18 7.37 -22.39
N GLU A 371 6.35 6.45 -23.33
CA GLU A 371 6.57 6.75 -24.77
C GLU A 371 5.25 6.93 -25.55
N ARG A 372 4.09 6.82 -24.88
CA ARG A 372 2.75 6.98 -25.47
C ARG A 372 2.45 6.01 -26.61
N ILE A 373 3.12 4.86 -26.65
CA ILE A 373 3.03 3.85 -27.72
C ILE A 373 1.88 2.86 -27.49
N TRP A 374 0.69 3.38 -27.21
CA TRP A 374 -0.55 2.60 -27.05
C TRP A 374 -1.74 3.41 -27.56
N GLN A 375 -2.72 2.74 -28.14
CA GLN A 375 -3.93 3.33 -28.68
C GLN A 375 -5.15 3.05 -27.80
N ASP A 376 -5.28 1.82 -27.31
CA ASP A 376 -6.43 1.42 -26.50
C ASP A 376 -6.07 0.41 -25.38
N ASP A 377 -7.08 -0.03 -24.64
CA ASP A 377 -6.94 -0.97 -23.52
C ASP A 377 -6.32 -2.32 -23.95
N SER A 378 -6.44 -2.72 -25.22
CA SER A 378 -5.93 -4.01 -25.71
C SER A 378 -4.40 -4.03 -25.81
N ASP A 379 -3.77 -2.95 -26.28
CA ASP A 379 -2.31 -2.83 -26.35
C ASP A 379 -1.66 -3.02 -24.96
N LEU A 380 -2.24 -2.33 -23.97
CA LEU A 380 -1.77 -2.38 -22.59
C LEU A 380 -2.05 -3.76 -21.94
N ALA A 381 -3.23 -4.35 -22.19
CA ALA A 381 -3.57 -5.68 -21.67
C ALA A 381 -2.68 -6.77 -22.26
N ASP A 382 -2.38 -6.69 -23.57
CA ASP A 382 -1.52 -7.63 -24.27
C ASP A 382 -0.08 -7.58 -23.77
N ALA A 383 0.45 -6.37 -23.51
CA ALA A 383 1.74 -6.19 -22.87
C ALA A 383 1.75 -6.82 -21.47
N TYR A 384 0.76 -6.51 -20.62
CA TYR A 384 0.68 -7.05 -19.26
C TYR A 384 0.62 -8.59 -19.25
N LEU A 385 -0.22 -9.19 -20.11
CA LEU A 385 -0.33 -10.65 -20.27
C LEU A 385 0.98 -11.25 -20.81
N GLY A 386 1.61 -10.59 -21.78
CA GLY A 386 2.87 -11.04 -22.39
C GLY A 386 4.00 -11.15 -21.36
N TRP A 387 4.12 -10.15 -20.50
CA TRP A 387 5.10 -10.12 -19.41
C TRP A 387 4.71 -11.00 -18.23
N GLY A 388 3.41 -11.28 -18.05
CA GLY A 388 2.89 -11.95 -16.87
C GLY A 388 2.47 -13.41 -16.98
N GLN A 389 2.43 -13.98 -18.19
CA GLN A 389 1.94 -15.34 -18.48
C GLN A 389 2.73 -16.50 -17.85
N TRP A 390 3.77 -16.26 -17.06
CA TRP A 390 4.68 -17.31 -16.60
C TRP A 390 4.18 -17.93 -15.30
N ALA A 391 3.66 -19.15 -15.38
CA ALA A 391 3.18 -19.91 -14.23
C ALA A 391 4.34 -20.50 -13.43
N TYR A 392 4.31 -20.34 -12.11
CA TYR A 392 5.31 -20.86 -11.18
C TYR A 392 4.67 -21.93 -10.29
N ALA A 393 5.24 -23.14 -10.30
CA ALA A 393 4.77 -24.27 -9.51
C ALA A 393 5.87 -25.32 -9.36
N ALA A 394 5.84 -26.09 -8.26
CA ALA A 394 6.68 -27.26 -8.02
C ALA A 394 8.19 -27.06 -8.32
N GLY A 395 8.76 -25.92 -7.91
CA GLY A 395 10.17 -25.59 -8.16
C GLY A 395 10.56 -25.33 -9.63
N GLY A 396 9.60 -25.18 -10.55
CA GLY A 396 9.85 -24.90 -11.96
C GLY A 396 10.30 -23.45 -12.24
N GLU A 397 11.04 -23.25 -13.33
CA GLU A 397 11.62 -21.94 -13.73
C GLU A 397 10.64 -21.00 -14.47
N GLY A 398 9.33 -21.26 -14.39
CA GLY A 398 8.28 -20.49 -15.06
C GLY A 398 7.84 -21.11 -16.39
N TYR A 399 6.58 -21.52 -16.47
CA TYR A 399 5.98 -22.13 -17.66
C TYR A 399 5.12 -21.12 -18.43
N PRO A 400 5.28 -20.96 -19.76
CA PRO A 400 4.45 -20.03 -20.52
C PRO A 400 3.00 -20.54 -20.61
N GLU A 401 2.09 -19.85 -19.94
CA GLU A 401 0.70 -20.28 -19.74
C GLU A 401 -0.30 -19.15 -20.01
N ARG A 402 -0.13 -18.44 -21.13
CA ARG A 402 -1.00 -17.28 -21.47
C ARG A 402 -2.48 -17.63 -21.50
N GLY A 403 -2.87 -18.68 -22.20
CA GLY A 403 -4.30 -19.04 -22.31
C GLY A 403 -4.93 -19.42 -20.98
N LEU A 404 -4.16 -20.02 -20.06
CA LEU A 404 -4.64 -20.33 -18.72
C LEU A 404 -4.73 -19.06 -17.87
N LEU A 405 -3.73 -18.17 -17.93
CA LEU A 405 -3.78 -16.87 -17.27
C LEU A 405 -5.01 -16.08 -17.73
N GLU A 406 -5.27 -16.02 -19.04
CA GLU A 406 -6.45 -15.36 -19.61
C GLU A 406 -7.75 -15.96 -19.06
N THR A 407 -7.84 -17.29 -19.00
CA THR A 407 -9.00 -18.00 -18.42
C THR A 407 -9.22 -17.62 -16.96
N ARG A 408 -8.13 -17.49 -16.18
CA ARG A 408 -8.20 -17.08 -14.77
C ARG A 408 -8.64 -15.64 -14.63
N LEU A 409 -7.96 -14.72 -15.31
CA LEU A 409 -8.22 -13.28 -15.22
C LEU A 409 -9.63 -12.92 -15.70
N ALA A 410 -10.17 -13.61 -16.71
CA ALA A 410 -11.55 -13.42 -17.15
C ALA A 410 -12.61 -13.75 -16.06
N ALA A 411 -12.25 -14.60 -15.09
CA ALA A 411 -13.13 -15.06 -14.03
C ALA A 411 -12.95 -14.31 -12.69
N ILE A 412 -11.96 -13.42 -12.58
CA ILE A 412 -11.68 -12.64 -11.37
C ILE A 412 -12.79 -11.64 -11.09
N GLU A 413 -13.17 -11.53 -9.82
CA GLU A 413 -14.21 -10.62 -9.34
C GLU A 413 -13.63 -9.41 -8.60
N ALA A 414 -12.50 -9.60 -7.92
CA ALA A 414 -11.74 -8.49 -7.34
C ALA A 414 -10.22 -8.63 -7.48
N VAL A 415 -9.57 -7.47 -7.63
CA VAL A 415 -8.12 -7.29 -7.68
C VAL A 415 -7.66 -6.66 -6.37
N LEU A 416 -6.57 -7.18 -5.81
CA LEU A 416 -6.02 -6.78 -4.52
C LEU A 416 -4.56 -6.36 -4.63
N GLN A 417 -4.24 -5.23 -4.02
CA GLN A 417 -2.88 -4.76 -3.75
C GLN A 417 -2.83 -4.27 -2.30
N ASN A 418 -1.71 -4.50 -1.60
CA ASN A 418 -1.53 -4.05 -0.23
C ASN A 418 -0.47 -2.92 -0.17
N GLN A 419 -0.71 -1.93 0.68
CA GLN A 419 0.21 -0.88 1.09
C GLN A 419 0.75 -1.21 2.48
N ASP A 420 2.06 -1.43 2.58
CA ASP A 420 2.67 -1.95 3.81
C ASP A 420 3.39 -0.91 4.65
N ASN A 421 3.47 0.35 4.21
CA ASN A 421 4.23 1.40 4.91
C ASN A 421 3.66 2.81 4.66
N ARG A 422 4.25 3.84 5.28
CA ARG A 422 3.81 5.25 5.15
C ARG A 422 4.86 6.17 4.50
N GLU A 423 6.03 5.64 4.18
CA GLU A 423 7.15 6.39 3.59
C GLU A 423 6.86 6.78 2.13
N HIS A 424 6.02 6.00 1.44
CA HIS A 424 5.53 6.30 0.08
C HIS A 424 4.07 5.86 -0.09
N ASP A 425 3.38 6.40 -1.09
CA ASP A 425 2.02 6.00 -1.48
C ASP A 425 1.91 5.53 -2.94
N LEU A 426 0.71 5.13 -3.37
CA LEU A 426 0.48 4.59 -4.72
C LEU A 426 0.75 5.60 -5.86
N LEU A 427 0.76 6.90 -5.54
CA LEU A 427 1.10 7.98 -6.49
C LEU A 427 2.52 8.51 -6.25
N ASP A 428 3.40 7.71 -5.62
CA ASP A 428 4.84 7.96 -5.49
C ASP A 428 5.70 6.89 -6.19
N SER A 429 5.11 5.78 -6.61
CA SER A 429 5.81 4.70 -7.31
C SER A 429 5.00 4.18 -8.50
N ASP A 430 5.69 3.98 -9.61
CA ASP A 430 5.16 3.43 -10.84
C ASP A 430 4.71 1.97 -10.71
N ASP A 431 5.33 1.20 -9.80
CA ASP A 431 5.01 -0.22 -9.62
C ASP A 431 3.52 -0.45 -9.29
N TYR A 432 2.87 0.46 -8.54
CA TYR A 432 1.46 0.26 -8.17
C TYR A 432 0.53 0.25 -9.38
N TYR A 433 0.60 1.25 -10.27
CA TYR A 433 -0.25 1.22 -11.47
C TYR A 433 0.14 0.07 -12.39
N GLN A 434 1.43 -0.29 -12.43
CA GLN A 434 1.92 -1.38 -13.28
C GLN A 434 1.35 -2.73 -12.85
N PHE A 435 1.34 -3.03 -11.56
CA PHE A 435 0.85 -4.30 -11.03
C PHE A 435 -0.65 -4.27 -10.70
N GLU A 436 -1.13 -3.33 -9.89
CA GLU A 436 -2.54 -3.23 -9.51
C GLU A 436 -3.39 -2.74 -10.68
N GLY A 437 -2.99 -1.63 -11.30
CA GLY A 437 -3.69 -1.05 -12.45
C GLY A 437 -3.64 -1.98 -13.67
N GLY A 438 -2.47 -2.55 -13.98
CA GLY A 438 -2.29 -3.51 -15.07
C GLY A 438 -3.11 -4.78 -14.90
N LEU A 439 -3.22 -5.30 -13.67
CA LEU A 439 -4.07 -6.44 -13.36
C LEU A 439 -5.56 -6.10 -13.52
N ALA A 440 -6.00 -4.95 -13.00
CA ALA A 440 -7.38 -4.48 -13.18
C ALA A 440 -7.74 -4.27 -14.65
N LEU A 441 -6.82 -3.71 -15.44
CA LEU A 441 -6.94 -3.56 -16.89
C LEU A 441 -7.11 -4.92 -17.57
N ALA A 442 -6.22 -5.88 -17.31
CA ALA A 442 -6.26 -7.19 -17.95
C ALA A 442 -7.56 -7.94 -17.62
N VAL A 443 -8.01 -7.90 -16.37
CA VAL A 443 -9.29 -8.48 -15.95
C VAL A 443 -10.46 -7.78 -16.65
N ARG A 444 -10.48 -6.44 -16.72
CA ARG A 444 -11.53 -5.68 -17.43
C ARG A 444 -11.57 -6.04 -18.92
N HIS A 445 -10.41 -6.10 -19.56
CA HIS A 445 -10.27 -6.40 -20.98
C HIS A 445 -10.81 -7.82 -21.29
N LEU A 446 -10.41 -8.82 -20.52
CA LEU A 446 -10.76 -10.23 -20.77
C LEU A 446 -12.20 -10.58 -20.37
N SER A 447 -12.70 -10.00 -19.28
CA SER A 447 -14.06 -10.29 -18.77
C SER A 447 -15.14 -9.41 -19.39
N GLY A 448 -14.77 -8.28 -20.02
CA GLY A 448 -15.68 -7.26 -20.52
C GLY A 448 -16.37 -6.42 -19.43
N ARG A 449 -16.06 -6.65 -18.15
CA ARG A 449 -16.62 -5.93 -16.99
C ARG A 449 -15.53 -5.47 -16.05
N PRO A 450 -15.64 -4.29 -15.41
CA PRO A 450 -14.66 -3.86 -14.43
C PRO A 450 -14.71 -4.77 -13.18
N PRO A 451 -13.56 -5.25 -12.66
CA PRO A 451 -13.52 -5.89 -11.36
C PRO A 451 -13.68 -4.86 -10.24
N ALA A 452 -14.03 -5.29 -9.03
CA ALA A 452 -13.75 -4.49 -7.85
C ALA A 452 -12.24 -4.43 -7.64
N VAL A 453 -11.70 -3.27 -7.26
CA VAL A 453 -10.25 -3.10 -7.06
C VAL A 453 -10.05 -2.53 -5.67
N TYR A 454 -9.32 -3.26 -4.83
CA TYR A 454 -9.06 -2.91 -3.44
C TYR A 454 -7.57 -2.68 -3.20
N HIS A 455 -7.29 -1.57 -2.55
CA HIS A 455 -5.97 -1.16 -2.10
C HIS A 455 -5.96 -1.17 -0.57
N ASN A 456 -5.51 -2.29 0.01
CA ASN A 456 -5.58 -2.48 1.47
C ASN A 456 -4.41 -1.79 2.15
N ASP A 457 -4.66 -1.13 3.28
CA ASP A 457 -3.63 -0.49 4.10
C ASP A 457 -3.23 -1.41 5.25
N HIS A 458 -2.01 -1.97 5.20
CA HIS A 458 -1.36 -2.81 6.22
C HIS A 458 -0.23 -2.08 6.95
N SER A 459 -0.09 -0.76 6.73
CA SER A 459 0.95 0.04 7.37
C SER A 459 0.77 0.17 8.88
N GLN A 460 -0.46 -0.02 9.38
CA GLN A 460 -0.79 -0.11 10.80
C GLN A 460 -1.28 -1.53 11.12
N PRO A 461 -0.41 -2.41 11.67
CA PRO A 461 -0.72 -3.84 11.83
C PRO A 461 -1.97 -4.15 12.66
N ASP A 462 -2.23 -3.33 13.68
CA ASP A 462 -3.37 -3.51 14.59
C ASP A 462 -4.70 -3.06 13.98
N ARG A 463 -4.67 -2.38 12.82
CA ARG A 463 -5.86 -1.80 12.18
C ARG A 463 -5.71 -1.81 10.65
N PRO A 464 -5.67 -2.99 10.02
CA PRO A 464 -5.70 -3.06 8.56
C PRO A 464 -6.99 -2.45 8.03
N ARG A 465 -6.90 -1.68 6.93
CA ARG A 465 -8.07 -1.04 6.32
C ARG A 465 -8.25 -1.50 4.87
N ILE A 466 -9.48 -1.85 4.52
CA ILE A 466 -9.86 -2.22 3.16
C ILE A 466 -10.49 -1.00 2.50
N ARG A 467 -9.87 -0.50 1.44
CA ARG A 467 -10.39 0.61 0.65
C ARG A 467 -10.46 0.19 -0.80
N SER A 468 -11.45 0.68 -1.52
CA SER A 468 -11.40 0.63 -2.98
C SER A 468 -10.24 1.50 -3.49
N LEU A 469 -9.68 1.15 -4.65
CA LEU A 469 -8.62 1.94 -5.27
C LEU A 469 -9.07 3.39 -5.54
N ARG A 470 -10.36 3.61 -5.85
CA ARG A 470 -10.91 4.95 -6.02
C ARG A 470 -10.87 5.76 -4.71
N GLU A 471 -11.26 5.16 -3.59
CA GLU A 471 -11.20 5.82 -2.27
C GLU A 471 -9.75 6.18 -1.91
N GLU A 472 -8.79 5.27 -2.15
CA GLU A 472 -7.38 5.55 -1.84
C GLU A 472 -6.77 6.60 -2.78
N ILE A 473 -7.04 6.58 -4.09
CA ILE A 473 -6.62 7.64 -5.01
C ILE A 473 -7.16 9.00 -4.53
N GLY A 474 -8.45 9.07 -4.20
CA GLY A 474 -9.05 10.30 -3.68
C GLY A 474 -8.38 10.76 -2.38
N ARG A 475 -8.07 9.82 -1.48
CA ARG A 475 -7.37 10.08 -0.23
C ARG A 475 -5.97 10.65 -0.46
N ILE A 476 -5.17 10.04 -1.33
CA ILE A 476 -3.80 10.48 -1.62
C ILE A 476 -3.79 11.82 -2.36
N VAL A 477 -4.67 12.02 -3.34
CA VAL A 477 -4.77 13.28 -4.07
C VAL A 477 -5.07 14.44 -3.13
N ARG A 478 -6.01 14.26 -2.18
CA ARG A 478 -6.40 15.29 -1.23
C ARG A 478 -5.41 15.46 -0.08
N GLY A 479 -4.93 14.34 0.48
CA GLY A 479 -4.11 14.31 1.69
C GLY A 479 -2.64 14.61 1.44
N ARG A 480 -2.14 14.34 0.22
CA ARG A 480 -0.73 14.46 -0.12
C ARG A 480 -0.49 15.23 -1.41
N SER A 481 -0.97 14.76 -2.57
CA SER A 481 -0.59 15.33 -3.88
C SER A 481 -0.95 16.81 -4.02
N ALA A 482 -2.20 17.18 -3.74
CA ALA A 482 -2.66 18.58 -3.79
C ALA A 482 -2.47 19.32 -2.45
N ASN A 483 -1.81 18.71 -1.46
CA ASN A 483 -1.66 19.29 -0.14
C ASN A 483 -0.54 20.36 -0.16
N PRO A 484 -0.83 21.63 0.19
CA PRO A 484 0.17 22.69 0.19
C PRO A 484 1.38 22.41 1.09
N ARG A 485 1.21 21.64 2.18
CA ARG A 485 2.34 21.25 3.04
C ARG A 485 3.32 20.34 2.31
N TRP A 486 2.82 19.32 1.61
CA TRP A 486 3.67 18.42 0.84
C TRP A 486 4.35 19.15 -0.32
N ILE A 487 3.59 19.97 -1.05
CA ILE A 487 4.11 20.77 -2.17
C ILE A 487 5.25 21.67 -1.68
N ALA A 488 5.03 22.45 -0.61
CA ALA A 488 6.07 23.26 0.01
C ALA A 488 7.25 22.41 0.53
N GLY A 489 6.98 21.19 1.02
CA GLY A 489 7.96 20.18 1.40
C GLY A 489 8.93 19.83 0.27
N VAL A 490 8.39 19.36 -0.86
CA VAL A 490 9.20 18.95 -2.01
C VAL A 490 9.85 20.14 -2.73
N MET A 491 9.21 21.31 -2.75
CA MET A 491 9.76 22.53 -3.35
C MET A 491 11.09 22.97 -2.73
N ARG A 492 11.39 22.57 -1.48
CA ARG A 492 12.71 22.82 -0.87
C ARG A 492 13.87 22.07 -1.55
N HIS A 493 13.56 21.13 -2.44
CA HIS A 493 14.54 20.24 -3.08
C HIS A 493 14.74 20.49 -4.58
N GLY A 494 14.41 21.71 -5.05
CA GLY A 494 14.74 22.19 -6.40
C GLY A 494 14.36 21.20 -7.51
N TYR A 495 15.33 20.81 -8.33
CA TYR A 495 15.12 19.93 -9.49
C TYR A 495 14.40 18.61 -9.13
N LYS A 496 14.83 17.94 -8.06
CA LYS A 496 14.23 16.66 -7.67
C LYS A 496 12.83 16.86 -7.09
N GLY A 497 12.62 17.96 -6.36
CA GLY A 497 11.28 18.37 -5.90
C GLY A 497 10.29 18.53 -7.06
N ALA A 498 10.70 19.25 -8.10
CA ALA A 498 9.89 19.40 -9.31
C ALA A 498 9.66 18.07 -10.05
N ALA A 499 10.64 17.15 -10.04
CA ALA A 499 10.48 15.82 -10.62
C ALA A 499 9.46 14.95 -9.85
N GLU A 500 9.35 15.09 -8.53
CA GLU A 500 8.34 14.39 -7.71
C GLU A 500 6.91 14.87 -8.02
N ILE A 501 6.74 16.18 -8.25
CA ILE A 501 5.47 16.77 -8.68
C ILE A 501 5.08 16.18 -10.05
N ALA A 502 6.01 16.10 -10.99
CA ALA A 502 5.76 15.52 -12.31
C ALA A 502 5.40 14.03 -12.26
N ALA A 503 6.20 13.24 -11.54
CA ALA A 503 5.96 11.81 -11.37
C ALA A 503 4.55 11.52 -10.78
N THR A 504 4.10 12.34 -9.81
CA THR A 504 2.75 12.22 -9.25
C THR A 504 1.66 12.35 -10.33
N VAL A 505 1.81 13.27 -11.29
CA VAL A 505 0.84 13.45 -12.39
C VAL A 505 0.90 12.27 -13.36
N ASP A 506 2.10 11.79 -13.69
CA ASP A 506 2.27 10.62 -14.56
C ASP A 506 1.63 9.36 -13.96
N TYR A 507 1.81 9.13 -12.65
CA TYR A 507 1.21 7.98 -11.99
C TYR A 507 -0.31 8.10 -11.87
N LEU A 508 -0.84 9.31 -11.60
CA LEU A 508 -2.29 9.53 -11.63
C LEU A 508 -2.85 9.24 -13.04
N PHE A 509 -2.19 9.73 -14.09
CA PHE A 509 -2.55 9.44 -15.47
C PHE A 509 -2.53 7.94 -15.76
N ALA A 510 -1.49 7.24 -15.32
CA ALA A 510 -1.34 5.82 -15.56
C ALA A 510 -2.44 5.00 -14.86
N PHE A 511 -2.85 5.36 -13.65
CA PHE A 511 -4.03 4.78 -13.00
C PHE A 511 -5.34 5.10 -13.71
N ALA A 512 -5.49 6.30 -14.27
CA ALA A 512 -6.64 6.66 -15.08
C ALA A 512 -6.72 5.79 -16.35
N ALA A 513 -5.59 5.51 -17.00
CA ALA A 513 -5.51 4.66 -18.18
C ALA A 513 -5.76 3.18 -17.86
N THR A 514 -5.13 2.67 -16.81
CA THR A 514 -5.13 1.23 -16.48
C THR A 514 -6.36 0.82 -15.67
N ALA A 515 -6.62 1.46 -14.54
CA ALA A 515 -7.66 1.02 -13.59
C ALA A 515 -9.02 1.71 -13.77
N ARG A 516 -9.07 2.87 -14.45
CA ARG A 516 -10.28 3.73 -14.54
C ARG A 516 -10.83 4.13 -13.16
N ALA A 517 -9.91 4.27 -12.19
CA ALA A 517 -10.22 4.57 -10.79
C ALA A 517 -10.02 6.06 -10.42
N VAL A 518 -9.60 6.89 -11.40
CA VAL A 518 -9.38 8.33 -11.24
C VAL A 518 -10.60 9.09 -11.74
N ASP A 519 -11.12 10.00 -10.91
CA ASP A 519 -12.22 10.89 -11.26
C ASP A 519 -11.70 12.23 -11.83
N ASP A 520 -12.51 12.93 -12.63
CA ASP A 520 -12.14 14.25 -13.20
C ASP A 520 -11.70 15.25 -12.14
N SER A 521 -12.30 15.20 -10.94
CA SER A 521 -11.96 16.09 -9.83
C SER A 521 -10.59 15.85 -9.23
N HIS A 522 -9.98 14.69 -9.47
CA HIS A 522 -8.60 14.41 -9.06
C HIS A 522 -7.61 15.14 -9.98
N PHE A 523 -7.84 15.08 -11.30
CA PHE A 523 -7.06 15.88 -12.25
C PHE A 523 -7.27 17.38 -12.06
N ASP A 524 -8.51 17.83 -11.83
CA ASP A 524 -8.79 19.24 -11.53
C ASP A 524 -7.97 19.70 -10.31
N ALA A 525 -7.91 18.88 -9.24
CA ALA A 525 -7.17 19.22 -8.03
C ALA A 525 -5.65 19.35 -8.27
N LEU A 526 -5.05 18.43 -9.03
CA LEU A 526 -3.62 18.52 -9.35
C LEU A 526 -3.32 19.67 -10.32
N TYR A 527 -4.20 19.90 -11.29
CA TYR A 527 -4.05 21.02 -12.22
C TYR A 527 -4.08 22.35 -11.48
N ASP A 528 -5.05 22.53 -10.58
CA ASP A 528 -5.16 23.74 -9.76
C ASP A 528 -3.93 23.91 -8.87
N ALA A 529 -3.44 22.83 -8.26
CA ALA A 529 -2.30 22.89 -7.35
C ALA A 529 -0.94 23.11 -8.05
N TYR A 530 -0.76 22.63 -9.29
CA TYR A 530 0.56 22.64 -9.95
C TYR A 530 0.69 23.63 -11.11
N ILE A 531 -0.42 23.89 -11.82
CA ILE A 531 -0.47 24.82 -12.96
C ILE A 531 -1.22 26.10 -12.56
N GLY A 532 -2.32 25.96 -11.82
CA GLY A 532 -3.15 27.08 -11.38
C GLY A 532 -2.54 27.93 -10.26
N ASP A 533 -1.61 27.38 -9.48
CA ASP A 533 -0.88 28.11 -8.44
C ASP A 533 0.40 28.74 -9.02
N ALA A 534 0.46 30.06 -9.00
CA ALA A 534 1.58 30.82 -9.57
C ALA A 534 2.92 30.50 -8.89
N ALA A 535 2.94 30.28 -7.57
CA ALA A 535 4.18 30.01 -6.86
C ALA A 535 4.75 28.63 -7.21
N VAL A 536 3.87 27.64 -7.40
CA VAL A 536 4.28 26.30 -7.85
C VAL A 536 4.72 26.32 -9.31
N CYS A 537 4.00 27.05 -10.17
CA CYS A 537 4.34 27.25 -11.57
C CYS A 537 5.73 27.90 -11.74
N ASP A 538 5.97 29.03 -11.05
CA ASP A 538 7.26 29.74 -11.07
C ASP A 538 8.41 28.84 -10.58
N PHE A 539 8.18 28.07 -9.51
CA PHE A 539 9.14 27.09 -9.01
C PHE A 539 9.49 26.03 -10.06
N MET A 540 8.48 25.44 -10.71
CA MET A 540 8.67 24.40 -11.72
C MET A 540 9.45 24.94 -12.93
N LEU A 541 9.09 26.13 -13.41
CA LEU A 541 9.78 26.81 -14.52
C LEU A 541 11.24 27.13 -14.17
N GLN A 542 11.50 27.56 -12.93
CA GLN A 542 12.85 27.91 -12.48
C GLN A 542 13.73 26.69 -12.27
N HIS A 543 13.22 25.62 -11.65
CA HIS A 543 14.04 24.51 -11.17
C HIS A 543 14.03 23.27 -12.07
N ASN A 544 12.98 23.04 -12.85
CA ASN A 544 12.88 21.93 -13.79
C ASN A 544 11.86 22.20 -14.92
N PRO A 545 12.19 23.08 -15.88
CA PRO A 545 11.28 23.43 -16.97
C PRO A 545 10.90 22.24 -17.88
N ALA A 546 11.75 21.21 -17.94
CA ALA A 546 11.45 19.97 -18.65
C ALA A 546 10.30 19.20 -17.97
N ALA A 547 10.36 19.04 -16.64
CA ALA A 547 9.27 18.44 -15.87
C ALA A 547 7.96 19.24 -15.99
N PHE A 548 8.03 20.57 -16.00
CA PHE A 548 6.84 21.41 -16.22
C PHE A 548 6.21 21.17 -17.61
N THR A 549 7.05 21.06 -18.65
CA THR A 549 6.60 20.75 -20.00
C THR A 549 5.92 19.37 -20.06
N GLU A 550 6.49 18.37 -19.38
CA GLU A 550 5.92 17.02 -19.33
C GLU A 550 4.57 17.00 -18.61
N ILE A 551 4.44 17.66 -17.45
CA ILE A 551 3.16 17.76 -16.73
C ILE A 551 2.07 18.36 -17.64
N ARG A 552 2.37 19.46 -18.33
CA ARG A 552 1.41 20.08 -19.26
C ARG A 552 1.05 19.14 -20.41
N ALA A 553 2.03 18.41 -20.94
CA ALA A 553 1.80 17.43 -21.98
C ALA A 553 0.94 16.25 -21.49
N ARG A 554 1.15 15.78 -20.26
CA ARG A 554 0.40 14.68 -19.66
C ARG A 554 -1.05 15.07 -19.37
N PHE A 555 -1.29 16.28 -18.86
CA PHE A 555 -2.64 16.82 -18.71
C PHE A 555 -3.37 16.94 -20.06
N ARG A 556 -2.67 17.41 -21.10
CA ARG A 556 -3.23 17.46 -22.47
C ARG A 556 -3.58 16.06 -22.98
N GLU A 557 -2.67 15.10 -22.81
CA GLU A 557 -2.89 13.71 -23.20
C GLU A 557 -4.09 13.10 -22.47
N ALA A 558 -4.27 13.40 -21.17
CA ALA A 558 -5.44 12.96 -20.41
C ALA A 558 -6.75 13.45 -21.03
N ILE A 559 -6.80 14.69 -21.54
CA ILE A 559 -7.95 15.25 -22.24
C ILE A 559 -8.15 14.57 -23.60
N GLU A 560 -7.08 14.44 -24.39
CA GLU A 560 -7.12 13.85 -25.74
C GLU A 560 -7.59 12.40 -25.73
N ARG A 561 -7.17 11.63 -24.72
CA ARG A 561 -7.59 10.24 -24.50
C ARG A 561 -8.92 10.10 -23.75
N GLY A 562 -9.56 11.21 -23.37
CA GLY A 562 -10.82 11.22 -22.64
C GLY A 562 -10.74 10.66 -21.22
N LEU A 563 -9.53 10.62 -20.63
CA LEU A 563 -9.28 10.25 -19.23
C LEU A 563 -9.65 11.36 -18.26
N TRP A 564 -9.62 12.61 -18.74
CA TRP A 564 -10.00 13.79 -17.98
C TRP A 564 -10.90 14.71 -18.80
N ARG A 565 -12.00 15.15 -18.18
CA ARG A 565 -12.90 16.19 -18.68
C ARG A 565 -12.85 17.39 -17.72
N PRO A 566 -12.03 18.41 -18.03
CA PRO A 566 -11.89 19.58 -17.16
C PRO A 566 -13.24 20.26 -16.91
N ARG A 567 -13.49 20.67 -15.66
CA ARG A 567 -14.68 21.44 -15.32
C ARG A 567 -14.69 22.84 -15.94
N ARG A 568 -13.50 23.43 -16.08
CA ARG A 568 -13.30 24.79 -16.61
C ARG A 568 -12.92 24.72 -18.08
N ASN A 569 -13.70 25.36 -18.95
CA ASN A 569 -13.40 25.42 -20.39
C ASN A 569 -12.05 26.10 -20.69
N THR A 570 -11.60 27.01 -19.81
CA THR A 570 -10.33 27.73 -19.98
C THR A 570 -9.12 26.79 -19.91
N VAL A 571 -9.17 25.75 -19.08
CA VAL A 571 -8.09 24.75 -18.93
C VAL A 571 -7.72 24.12 -20.27
N ARG A 572 -8.73 23.77 -21.08
CA ARG A 572 -8.48 23.21 -22.41
C ARG A 572 -7.80 24.22 -23.33
N ALA A 573 -8.20 25.48 -23.28
CA ALA A 573 -7.55 26.54 -24.06
C ALA A 573 -6.11 26.78 -23.57
N GLU A 574 -5.89 26.91 -22.26
CA GLU A 574 -4.57 27.12 -21.64
C GLU A 574 -3.56 25.99 -21.95
N LEU A 575 -4.05 24.75 -22.04
CA LEU A 575 -3.23 23.60 -22.41
C LEU A 575 -3.01 23.47 -23.92
N MET A 576 -3.95 23.93 -24.77
CA MET A 576 -3.86 23.78 -26.23
C MET A 576 -3.20 24.96 -26.94
N ASP A 577 -3.38 26.18 -26.44
CA ASP A 577 -2.99 27.41 -27.15
C ASP A 577 -1.55 27.87 -26.84
N GLY A 578 -0.82 27.19 -25.95
CA GLY A 578 0.61 27.43 -25.72
C GLY A 578 1.00 28.84 -25.21
N THR A 579 0.07 29.76 -25.00
CA THR A 579 0.31 31.22 -25.01
C THR A 579 0.06 31.95 -23.69
N ALA A 580 0.07 31.28 -22.54
CA ALA A 580 -0.24 31.98 -21.28
C ALA A 580 0.99 32.51 -20.51
N HIS A 581 2.17 31.87 -20.56
CA HIS A 581 3.31 32.24 -19.69
C HIS A 581 4.64 32.19 -20.45
N ASP A 582 4.79 33.07 -21.45
CA ASP A 582 6.10 33.55 -21.91
C ASP A 582 6.38 34.94 -21.32
#